data_AF-A0A7Y6X143-F1
#
_entry.id   AF-A0A7Y6X143-F1
#
_cell.length_a   1.000
_cell.length_b   1.000
_cell.length_c   1.000
_cell.angle_alpha   90.00
_cell.angle_beta   90.00
_cell.angle_gamma   90.00
#
_symmetry.space_group_name_H-M   'P 1'
#
loop_
_entity.id
_entity.type
_entity.pdbx_description
1 polymer ?
#
loop_
_entity_poly.entity_id
_entity_poly.type
_entity_poly.pdbx_seq_one_letter_code
_entity_poly.pdbx_strand_id
1 'polypeptide(L)'
;MWDWMRKVTKRLRWGTRPALNTGPMRLAQGTPWSVRTRGDEPLTLTCAEGTLWLTREGDARDYVLWPGDTLRLEHAGHVVVQALRPSRFCLTAPSPSRRTGEAGRS
;
A
#
# COMPACT_ATOMS: atom_id res chain seq x y z
N MET A 1 -4.65 -24.76 13.87
CA MET A 1 -3.98 -23.49 13.50
C MET A 1 -4.17 -23.23 12.01
N TRP A 2 -5.40 -23.30 11.46
CA TRP A 2 -5.75 -23.03 10.05
C TRP A 2 -7.28 -22.82 9.88
N ASP A 3 -7.90 -21.95 10.69
CA ASP A 3 -9.37 -21.81 10.71
C ASP A 3 -9.92 -20.43 10.28
N TRP A 4 -9.06 -19.47 9.91
CA TRP A 4 -9.51 -18.16 9.42
C TRP A 4 -9.71 -18.13 7.88
N MET A 5 -9.23 -19.11 7.12
CA MET A 5 -9.23 -19.03 5.65
C MET A 5 -10.56 -19.39 4.94
N ARG A 6 -11.64 -19.73 5.67
CA ARG A 6 -12.95 -20.10 5.06
C ARG A 6 -14.05 -19.05 5.12
N LYS A 7 -13.80 -17.83 5.64
CA LYS A 7 -14.83 -16.78 5.75
C LYS A 7 -14.60 -15.52 4.89
N VAL A 8 -13.53 -15.45 4.10
CA VAL A 8 -13.23 -14.28 3.23
C VAL A 8 -13.87 -14.44 1.84
N THR A 9 -15.12 -14.91 1.79
CA THR A 9 -15.93 -14.92 0.57
C THR A 9 -17.27 -14.24 0.85
N LYS A 10 -17.27 -12.91 0.90
CA LYS A 10 -18.40 -12.03 0.54
C LYS A 10 -18.06 -10.57 0.81
N ARG A 11 -17.37 -9.96 -0.15
CA ARG A 11 -17.54 -8.57 -0.67
C ARG A 11 -16.30 -8.18 -1.46
N LEU A 12 -15.94 -9.02 -2.43
CA LEU A 12 -15.10 -8.59 -3.54
C LEU A 12 -15.97 -7.69 -4.40
N ARG A 13 -16.03 -6.40 -4.06
CA ARG A 13 -16.64 -5.40 -4.93
C ARG A 13 -15.69 -5.17 -6.10
N TRP A 14 -15.96 -5.85 -7.21
CA TRP A 14 -15.60 -5.36 -8.52
C TRP A 14 -16.40 -4.07 -8.77
N GLY A 15 -15.72 -2.94 -8.90
CA GLY A 15 -16.36 -1.67 -9.24
C GLY A 15 -15.55 -0.44 -8.88
N THR A 16 -15.13 0.26 -9.93
CA THR A 16 -14.78 1.69 -10.00
C THR A 16 -13.44 2.12 -9.39
N ARG A 17 -12.65 2.79 -10.25
CA ARG A 17 -11.33 3.38 -10.00
C ARG A 17 -11.36 4.39 -8.83
N PRO A 18 -10.68 4.15 -7.71
CA PRO A 18 -10.20 5.24 -6.89
C PRO A 18 -8.91 5.78 -7.54
N ALA A 19 -8.78 7.11 -7.62
CA ALA A 19 -7.46 7.71 -7.75
C ALA A 19 -6.55 7.13 -6.66
N LEU A 20 -5.24 7.02 -6.90
CA LEU A 20 -4.28 6.73 -5.83
C LEU A 20 -4.47 7.80 -4.76
N ASN A 21 -5.20 7.46 -3.69
CA ASN A 21 -5.43 8.37 -2.58
C ASN A 21 -4.10 8.49 -1.84
N THR A 22 -3.35 9.52 -2.19
CA THR A 22 -2.06 9.82 -1.58
C THR A 22 -2.17 10.52 -0.22
N GLY A 23 -3.41 10.70 0.27
CA GLY A 23 -3.70 11.27 1.58
C GLY A 23 -3.67 10.25 2.72
N PRO A 24 -3.78 10.73 3.97
CA PRO A 24 -3.79 9.87 5.16
C PRO A 24 -5.03 8.97 5.18
N MET A 25 -4.77 7.67 5.30
CA MET A 25 -5.75 6.61 5.34
C MET A 25 -5.93 6.15 6.78
N ARG A 26 -7.17 5.87 7.18
CA ARG A 26 -7.50 5.36 8.51
C ARG A 26 -8.11 3.97 8.39
N LEU A 27 -7.64 3.03 9.21
CA LEU A 27 -8.20 1.69 9.30
C LEU A 27 -8.51 1.35 10.75
N ALA A 28 -9.75 0.93 10.98
CA ALA A 28 -10.10 0.24 12.21
C ALA A 28 -9.41 -1.14 12.26
N GLN A 29 -9.20 -1.67 13.46
CA GLN A 29 -8.59 -2.99 13.64
C GLN A 29 -9.35 -4.07 12.88
N GLY A 30 -8.62 -4.96 12.20
CA GLY A 30 -9.15 -6.05 11.39
C GLY A 30 -9.68 -5.62 10.02
N THR A 31 -9.79 -4.31 9.73
CA THR A 31 -10.29 -3.82 8.45
C THR A 31 -9.21 -3.91 7.39
N PRO A 32 -9.46 -4.62 6.27
CA PRO A 32 -8.56 -4.64 5.15
C PRO A 32 -8.76 -3.43 4.25
N TRP A 33 -7.67 -2.99 3.65
CA TRP A 33 -7.62 -2.06 2.53
C TRP A 33 -6.73 -2.65 1.45
N SER A 34 -6.96 -2.28 0.19
CA SER A 34 -6.13 -2.80 -0.89
C SER A 34 -6.00 -1.83 -2.06
N VAL A 35 -4.89 -1.95 -2.78
CA VAL A 35 -4.59 -1.19 -3.99
C VAL A 35 -3.91 -2.08 -5.02
N ARG A 36 -4.12 -1.77 -6.29
CA ARG A 36 -3.33 -2.36 -7.38
C ARG A 36 -2.24 -1.37 -7.79
N THR A 37 -0.99 -1.78 -7.66
CA THR A 37 0.16 -1.02 -8.15
C THR A 37 0.38 -1.33 -9.63
N ARG A 38 0.87 -0.35 -10.39
CA ARG A 38 1.34 -0.53 -11.77
C ARG A 38 2.86 -0.40 -11.78
N GLY A 39 3.52 -1.18 -12.63
CA GLY A 39 4.96 -1.44 -12.54
C GLY A 39 5.86 -0.31 -13.05
N ASP A 40 5.27 0.82 -13.38
CA ASP A 40 5.91 1.99 -13.96
C ASP A 40 6.37 2.99 -12.88
N GLU A 41 5.68 3.11 -11.74
CA GLU A 41 6.10 4.01 -10.66
C GLU A 41 5.98 3.35 -9.27
N PRO A 42 7.08 3.26 -8.51
CA PRO A 42 7.07 2.63 -7.19
C PRO A 42 6.23 3.47 -6.23
N LEU A 43 5.46 2.84 -5.34
CA LEU A 43 4.75 3.56 -4.29
C LEU A 43 5.44 3.34 -2.94
N THR A 44 5.27 4.29 -2.02
CA THR A 44 5.81 4.19 -0.67
C THR A 44 4.66 4.21 0.32
N LEU A 45 4.57 3.17 1.14
CA LEU A 45 3.59 3.08 2.22
C LEU A 45 4.28 3.37 3.56
N THR A 46 3.80 4.37 4.29
CA THR A 46 4.34 4.74 5.61
C THR A 46 3.26 4.58 6.67
N CYS A 47 3.56 3.80 7.71
CA CYS A 47 2.69 3.66 8.88
C CYS A 47 2.92 4.85 9.81
N ALA A 48 1.92 5.69 10.01
CA ALA A 48 2.02 6.84 10.91
C ALA A 48 1.64 6.47 12.36
N GLU A 49 0.64 5.61 12.53
CA GLU A 49 0.11 5.20 13.84
C GLU A 49 -0.41 3.75 13.80
N GLY A 50 -0.40 3.10 14.97
CA GLY A 50 -0.94 1.75 15.15
C GLY A 50 0.02 0.67 14.63
N THR A 51 -0.53 -0.38 14.01
CA THR A 51 0.27 -1.49 13.47
C THR A 51 -0.44 -2.09 12.28
N LEU A 52 0.28 -2.27 11.18
CA LEU A 52 -0.25 -2.83 9.93
C LEU A 52 0.39 -4.18 9.63
N TRP A 53 -0.40 -5.09 9.07
CA TRP A 53 0.07 -6.25 8.33
C TRP A 53 -0.15 -6.01 6.84
N LEU A 54 0.81 -6.41 6.00
CA LEU A 54 0.77 -6.19 4.57
C LEU A 54 1.26 -7.44 3.84
N THR A 55 0.54 -7.80 2.78
CA THR A 55 0.96 -8.83 1.84
C THR A 55 0.84 -8.29 0.41
N ARG A 56 1.68 -8.78 -0.51
CA ARG A 56 1.68 -8.32 -1.91
C ARG A 56 1.82 -9.47 -2.88
N GLU A 57 1.05 -9.40 -3.96
CA GLU A 57 1.15 -10.34 -5.07
C GLU A 57 2.57 -10.38 -5.64
N GLY A 58 3.07 -11.58 -5.90
CA GLY A 58 4.44 -11.79 -6.39
C GLY A 58 5.53 -11.75 -5.32
N ASP A 59 5.20 -11.49 -4.05
CA ASP A 59 6.12 -11.65 -2.91
C ASP A 59 5.54 -12.64 -1.90
N ALA A 60 6.30 -13.67 -1.56
CA ALA A 60 5.86 -14.67 -0.60
C ALA A 60 5.94 -14.19 0.86
N ARG A 61 6.56 -13.03 1.11
CA ARG A 61 6.73 -12.47 2.44
C ARG A 61 5.56 -11.57 2.82
N ASP A 62 5.13 -11.73 4.06
CA ASP A 62 4.31 -10.74 4.75
C ASP A 62 5.18 -9.74 5.50
N TYR A 63 4.64 -8.54 5.67
CA TYR A 63 5.30 -7.43 6.34
C TYR A 63 4.44 -6.94 7.51
N VAL A 64 5.08 -6.61 8.62
CA VAL A 64 4.45 -5.89 9.73
C VAL A 64 5.12 -4.53 9.84
N LEU A 65 4.33 -3.47 9.83
CA LEU A 65 4.81 -2.09 9.93
C LEU A 65 4.34 -1.46 11.24
N TRP A 66 5.31 -1.01 12.03
CA TRP A 66 5.15 -0.21 13.23
C TRP A 66 5.10 1.28 12.89
N PRO A 67 4.71 2.16 13.83
CA PRO A 67 4.71 3.61 13.58
C PRO A 67 6.12 4.10 13.19
N GLY A 68 6.21 4.83 12.08
CA GLY A 68 7.45 5.30 11.49
C GLY A 68 7.99 4.38 10.38
N ASP A 69 7.58 3.10 10.34
CA ASP A 69 8.06 2.17 9.32
C ASP A 69 7.52 2.54 7.94
N THR A 70 8.35 2.25 6.94
CA THR A 70 8.05 2.53 5.54
C THR A 70 8.39 1.32 4.68
N LEU A 71 7.49 0.97 3.75
CA LEU A 71 7.69 -0.09 2.78
C LEU A 71 7.54 0.43 1.35
N ARG A 72 8.52 0.11 0.50
CA ARG A 72 8.49 0.44 -0.92
C ARG A 72 7.82 -0.68 -1.72
N LEU A 73 6.83 -0.29 -2.53
CA LEU A 73 6.06 -1.15 -3.40
C LEU A 73 6.59 -1.01 -4.82
N GLU A 74 7.61 -1.82 -5.15
CA GLU A 74 8.42 -1.67 -6.37
C GLU A 74 7.87 -2.39 -7.60
N HIS A 75 6.94 -3.33 -7.42
CA HIS A 75 6.42 -4.15 -8.50
C HIS A 75 4.91 -3.95 -8.66
N ALA A 76 4.44 -4.17 -9.89
CA ALA A 76 3.02 -4.27 -10.18
C ALA A 76 2.41 -5.46 -9.43
N GLY A 77 1.19 -5.29 -8.92
CA GLY A 77 0.48 -6.37 -8.23
C GLY A 77 -0.60 -5.84 -7.31
N HIS A 78 -1.36 -6.77 -6.73
CA HIS A 78 -2.32 -6.45 -5.68
C HIS A 78 -1.65 -6.42 -4.31
N VAL A 79 -1.80 -5.30 -3.59
CA VAL A 79 -1.31 -5.12 -2.23
C VAL A 79 -2.51 -5.07 -1.30
N VAL A 80 -2.47 -5.88 -0.24
CA VAL A 80 -3.49 -5.89 0.82
C VAL A 80 -2.83 -5.46 2.12
N VAL A 81 -3.49 -4.54 2.82
CA VAL A 81 -3.08 -3.98 4.10
C VAL A 81 -4.19 -4.21 5.10
N GLN A 82 -3.88 -4.72 6.28
CA GLN A 82 -4.83 -4.87 7.37
C GLN A 82 -4.29 -4.22 8.63
N ALA A 83 -5.13 -3.46 9.32
CA ALA A 83 -4.82 -2.93 10.64
C ALA A 83 -4.81 -4.07 11.68
N LEU A 84 -3.64 -4.36 12.27
CA LEU A 84 -3.54 -5.22 13.46
C LEU A 84 -3.94 -4.46 14.73
N ARG A 85 -3.78 -3.13 14.71
CA ARG A 85 -4.32 -2.14 15.67
C ARG A 85 -4.94 -0.99 14.88
N PRO A 86 -5.85 -0.18 15.45
CA PRO A 86 -6.34 1.02 14.76
C PRO A 86 -5.18 1.88 14.26
N SER A 87 -5.18 2.19 12.97
CA SER A 87 -4.00 2.69 12.28
C SER A 87 -4.28 3.87 11.37
N ARG A 88 -3.25 4.71 11.23
CA ARG A 88 -3.16 5.73 10.19
C ARG A 88 -1.93 5.46 9.33
N PHE A 89 -2.08 5.52 8.02
CA PHE A 89 -0.97 5.34 7.09
C PHE A 89 -1.12 6.22 5.86
N CYS A 90 -0.03 6.44 5.12
CA CYS A 90 -0.03 7.20 3.88
C CYS A 90 0.54 6.34 2.76
N LEU A 91 0.09 6.60 1.54
CA LEU A 91 0.67 6.05 0.32
C LEU A 91 1.15 7.21 -0.53
N THR A 92 2.41 7.23 -0.95
CA THR A 92 2.94 8.30 -1.79
C THR A 92 3.54 7.73 -3.06
N ALA A 93 3.26 8.37 -4.19
CA ALA A 93 4.05 8.18 -5.39
C ALA A 93 5.31 9.07 -5.29
N PRO A 94 6.44 8.68 -5.91
CA PRO A 94 7.56 9.58 -6.09
C PRO A 94 7.03 10.86 -6.76
N SER A 95 7.43 12.01 -6.22
CA SER A 95 7.28 13.25 -6.98
C SER A 95 8.02 13.04 -8.31
N PRO A 96 7.43 13.37 -9.47
CA PRO A 96 8.18 13.37 -10.71
C PRO A 96 9.36 14.30 -10.48
N SER A 97 10.56 13.73 -10.34
CA SER A 97 11.76 14.52 -10.26
C SER A 97 11.78 15.34 -11.53
N ARG A 98 11.71 16.67 -11.38
CA ARG A 98 11.91 17.60 -12.48
C ARG A 98 13.24 17.18 -13.08
N ARG A 99 13.23 16.56 -14.27
CA ARG A 99 14.45 16.26 -15.01
C ARG A 99 15.17 17.58 -15.13
N THR A 100 16.25 17.74 -14.38
CA THR A 100 17.25 18.79 -14.61
C THR A 100 17.88 18.45 -15.95
N GLY A 101 17.19 18.83 -17.02
CA GLY A 101 17.77 18.98 -18.34
C GLY A 101 18.59 20.26 -18.32
N GLU A 102 19.75 20.19 -17.67
CA GLU A 102 20.88 21.03 -18.03
C GLU A 102 21.48 20.38 -19.28
N ALA A 103 21.02 20.83 -20.44
CA ALA A 103 21.75 20.66 -21.68
C ALA A 103 22.10 22.06 -22.14
N GLY A 104 23.30 22.49 -21.75
CA GLY A 104 23.95 23.64 -22.36
C GLY A 104 23.88 23.51 -23.88
N ARG A 105 23.49 24.60 -24.53
CA ARG A 105 23.78 24.82 -25.93
C ARG A 105 24.53 26.15 -26.03
N SER A 106 25.74 25.98 -26.56
CA SER A 106 26.71 26.91 -27.13
C SER A 106 26.27 28.35 -27.35
#